data_AF-A0A1N7SGI1-F1
#
_entry.id   AF-A0A1N7SGI1-F1
#
_cell.length_a   1.000
_cell.length_b   1.000
_cell.length_c   1.000
_cell.angle_alpha   90.00
_cell.angle_beta   90.00
_cell.angle_gamma   90.00
#
_symmetry.space_group_name_H-M   'P 1'
#
loop_
_entity.id
_entity.type
_entity.pdbx_description
1 polymer ?
#
loop_
_entity_poly.entity_id
_entity_poly.type
_entity_poly.pdbx_seq_one_letter_code
_entity_poly.pdbx_strand_id
1 'polypeptide(L)'
;MGYGMVRHMKKKATLLFEDQATYPDGGILEMRIWRLPEPDDERLHGLKYSLFYGRDGERIVGYDNERGKGDHRHYRDREEPYTFTTVEKMVADFTRKEREMNKLNVHVGTVRDMGDRFVNAWKRAEAGDEVKERHVTFFTWEELTAALTPKRLELLRHLHREGAESINALAKTLDRDYKRVHEDVTALEAAGLIVREGNRLSAPWDSLATDVAL
;
A
#
# COMPACT_ATOMS: atom_id res chain seq x y z
N MET A 1 44.75 29.80 30.35
CA MET A 1 43.54 29.14 30.90
C MET A 1 42.53 29.02 29.77
N GLY A 2 42.30 27.81 29.27
CA GLY A 2 41.41 27.56 28.13
C GLY A 2 39.96 27.45 28.58
N TYR A 3 39.10 28.31 28.05
CA TYR A 3 37.65 28.10 28.08
C TYR A 3 37.27 27.21 26.90
N GLY A 4 37.06 25.92 27.18
CA GLY A 4 36.50 24.98 26.21
C GLY A 4 35.01 25.26 26.02
N MET A 5 34.61 25.65 24.81
CA MET A 5 33.21 25.58 24.37
C MET A 5 32.76 24.11 24.44
N VAL A 6 31.92 23.78 25.42
CA VAL A 6 31.16 22.52 25.41
C VAL A 6 30.08 22.67 24.35
N ARG A 7 30.44 22.35 23.11
CA ARG A 7 29.51 22.17 22.00
C ARG A 7 28.64 20.97 22.38
N HIS A 8 27.45 21.25 22.92
CA HIS A 8 26.47 20.21 23.24
C HIS A 8 26.10 19.49 21.92
N MET A 9 26.73 18.35 21.67
CA MET A 9 26.31 17.44 20.60
C MET A 9 24.92 16.96 20.97
N LYS A 10 23.88 17.54 20.34
CA LYS A 10 22.52 16.97 20.39
C LYS A 10 22.63 15.53 19.91
N LYS A 11 22.44 14.57 20.81
CA LYS A 11 22.28 13.16 20.44
C LYS A 11 21.15 13.10 19.40
N LYS A 12 21.37 12.37 18.30
CA LYS A 12 20.38 12.22 17.23
C LYS A 12 19.43 11.08 17.55
N ALA A 13 18.19 11.18 17.09
CA ALA A 13 17.23 10.10 17.18
C ALA A 13 17.69 8.90 16.33
N THR A 14 17.43 7.68 16.81
CA THR A 14 17.80 6.42 16.16
C THR A 14 16.61 5.86 15.40
N LEU A 15 16.75 5.56 14.10
CA LEU A 15 15.69 4.91 13.32
C LEU A 15 15.40 3.51 13.88
N LEU A 16 14.14 3.25 14.22
CA LEU A 16 13.66 1.95 14.71
C LEU A 16 12.91 1.17 13.65
N PHE A 17 12.16 1.87 12.80
CA PHE A 17 11.30 1.28 11.78
C PHE A 17 11.23 2.20 10.56
N GLU A 18 11.29 1.61 9.37
CA GLU A 18 11.06 2.26 8.09
C GLU A 18 10.36 1.27 7.17
N ASP A 19 9.26 1.71 6.58
CA ASP A 19 8.57 1.01 5.50
C ASP A 19 8.16 2.03 4.43
N GLN A 20 8.35 1.67 3.16
CA GLN A 20 8.13 2.56 2.02
C GLN A 20 7.53 1.79 0.85
N ALA A 21 6.46 2.35 0.28
CA ALA A 21 5.83 1.87 -0.94
C ALA A 21 5.83 2.96 -2.02
N THR A 22 6.02 2.56 -3.28
CA THR A 22 5.84 3.44 -4.45
C THR A 22 4.77 2.84 -5.36
N TYR A 23 3.76 3.64 -5.68
CA TYR A 23 2.63 3.26 -6.51
C TYR A 23 2.93 3.53 -8.00
N PRO A 24 2.29 2.78 -8.93
CA PRO A 24 2.48 3.00 -10.37
C PRO A 24 2.10 4.39 -10.88
N ASP A 25 1.21 5.09 -10.17
CA ASP A 25 0.79 6.46 -10.48
C ASP A 25 1.79 7.53 -9.96
N GLY A 26 2.94 7.11 -9.43
CA GLY A 26 3.94 8.00 -8.85
C GLY A 26 3.68 8.35 -7.38
N GLY A 27 2.63 7.80 -6.76
CA GLY A 27 2.39 7.94 -5.33
C GLY A 27 3.50 7.32 -4.50
N ILE A 28 3.81 7.93 -3.35
CA ILE A 28 4.79 7.44 -2.38
C ILE A 28 4.11 7.40 -1.02
N LEU A 29 4.13 6.24 -0.38
CA LEU A 29 3.76 6.07 1.02
C LEU A 29 4.99 5.69 1.83
N GLU A 30 5.15 6.32 2.98
CA GLU A 30 6.29 6.09 3.85
C GLU A 30 5.86 6.14 5.32
N MET A 31 6.35 5.19 6.12
CA MET A 31 6.14 5.15 7.56
C MET A 31 7.48 4.98 8.26
N ARG A 32 7.79 5.89 9.19
CA ARG A 32 9.04 5.87 9.95
C ARG A 32 8.81 6.10 11.43
N ILE A 33 9.59 5.40 12.25
CA ILE A 33 9.65 5.60 13.70
C ILE A 33 11.11 5.76 14.12
N TRP A 34 11.39 6.78 14.93
CA TRP A 34 12.69 6.98 15.56
C TRP A 34 12.56 7.00 17.08
N ARG A 35 13.57 6.48 17.78
CA ARG A 35 13.76 6.65 19.21
C ARG A 35 14.49 7.96 19.48
N LEU A 36 13.89 8.85 20.26
CA LEU A 36 14.59 10.02 20.77
C LEU A 36 15.70 9.56 21.73
N PRO A 37 16.82 10.30 21.81
CA PRO A 37 17.87 10.00 22.79
C PRO A 37 17.35 9.97 24.23
N GLU A 38 16.42 10.89 24.54
CA GLU A 38 15.72 11.03 25.80
C GLU A 38 14.28 11.51 25.47
N PRO A 39 13.24 11.04 26.20
CA PRO A 39 11.90 11.59 26.11
C PRO A 39 11.88 13.09 26.44
N ASP A 40 10.94 13.83 25.87
CA ASP A 40 10.70 15.23 26.20
C ASP A 40 9.24 15.48 26.61
N ASP A 41 8.96 16.68 27.12
CA ASP A 41 7.65 17.05 27.67
C ASP A 41 6.50 16.94 26.65
N GLU A 42 6.82 16.98 25.35
CA GLU A 42 5.86 16.84 24.25
C GLU A 42 5.71 15.38 23.79
N ARG A 43 6.76 14.57 23.97
CA ARG A 43 6.85 13.17 23.52
C ARG A 43 7.30 12.29 24.67
N LEU A 44 6.44 12.14 25.67
CA LEU A 44 6.69 11.37 26.88
C LEU A 44 7.04 9.90 26.60
N HIS A 45 6.56 9.36 25.47
CA HIS A 45 6.88 8.01 25.01
C HIS A 45 8.25 7.89 24.33
N GLY A 46 8.97 9.01 24.13
CA GLY A 46 10.33 9.04 23.58
C GLY A 46 10.44 8.64 22.11
N LEU A 47 9.35 8.70 21.33
CA LEU A 47 9.37 8.38 19.90
C LEU A 47 9.07 9.61 19.05
N LYS A 48 9.76 9.70 17.92
CA LYS A 48 9.38 10.54 16.78
C LYS A 48 8.78 9.62 15.72
N TYR A 49 7.73 10.05 15.03
CA TYR A 49 7.18 9.29 13.90
C TYR A 49 6.91 10.20 12.70
N SER A 50 6.78 9.59 11.53
CA SER A 50 6.37 10.24 10.29
C SER A 50 5.59 9.22 9.46
N LEU A 51 4.31 9.50 9.21
CA LEU A 51 3.50 8.80 8.22
C LEU A 51 3.27 9.79 7.07
N PHE A 52 3.72 9.46 5.88
CA PHE A 52 3.71 10.35 4.73
C PHE A 52 3.05 9.67 3.54
N TYR A 53 2.14 10.38 2.89
CA TYR A 53 1.64 10.02 1.57
C TYR A 53 1.67 11.24 0.66
N GLY A 54 2.29 11.10 -0.50
CA GLY A 54 2.39 12.17 -1.50
C GLY A 54 2.44 11.62 -2.93
N ARG A 55 2.24 12.50 -3.91
CA ARG A 55 2.32 12.18 -5.33
C ARG A 55 2.78 13.41 -6.10
N ASP A 56 3.58 13.24 -7.15
CA ASP A 56 4.06 14.33 -8.00
C ASP A 56 4.75 15.48 -7.24
N GLY A 57 5.42 15.15 -6.11
CA GLY A 57 6.06 16.13 -5.23
C GLY A 57 5.11 16.87 -4.27
N GLU A 58 3.79 16.65 -4.38
CA GLU A 58 2.79 17.19 -3.45
C GLU A 58 2.62 16.24 -2.25
N ARG A 59 2.76 16.77 -1.03
CA ARG A 59 2.36 16.03 0.19
C ARG A 59 0.84 16.02 0.26
N ILE A 60 0.22 14.86 0.16
CA ILE A 60 -1.25 14.74 0.18
C ILE A 60 -1.74 14.52 1.61
N VAL A 61 -1.07 13.66 2.37
CA VAL A 61 -1.36 13.41 3.79
C VAL A 61 -0.04 13.27 4.55
N GLY A 62 0.05 13.85 5.74
CA GLY A 62 1.18 13.65 6.64
C GLY A 62 0.71 13.57 8.10
N TYR A 63 1.30 12.69 8.90
CA TYR A 63 1.18 12.71 10.36
C TYR A 63 2.58 12.69 10.93
N ASP A 64 2.90 13.69 11.73
CA ASP A 64 4.18 13.76 12.42
C ASP A 64 4.03 14.48 13.76
N ASN A 65 5.05 14.33 14.61
CA ASN A 65 5.11 14.93 15.93
C ASN A 65 6.33 15.87 16.05
N GLU A 66 6.52 16.75 15.05
CA GLU A 66 7.59 17.74 15.05
C GLU A 66 7.59 18.61 16.33
N ARG A 67 8.80 18.90 16.84
CA ARG A 67 8.99 19.61 18.11
C ARG A 67 8.36 21.00 18.06
N GLY A 68 7.62 21.37 19.09
CA GLY A 68 6.93 22.66 19.20
C GLY A 68 5.56 22.72 18.54
N LYS A 69 5.10 21.63 17.90
CA LYS A 69 3.76 21.54 17.28
C LYS A 69 2.86 20.48 17.91
N GLY A 70 3.43 19.52 18.65
CA GLY A 70 2.71 18.33 19.10
C GLY A 70 2.31 17.43 17.94
N ASP A 71 1.43 16.46 18.19
CA ASP A 71 0.86 15.61 17.13
C ASP A 71 -0.02 16.46 16.20
N HIS A 72 0.31 16.47 14.92
CA HIS A 72 -0.46 17.21 13.92
C HIS A 72 -0.56 16.44 12.62
N ARG A 73 -1.59 16.79 11.85
CA ARG A 73 -1.83 16.20 10.53
C ARG A 73 -1.79 17.26 9.45
N HIS A 74 -1.28 16.85 8.31
CA HIS A 74 -1.25 17.59 7.06
C HIS A 74 -2.25 16.97 6.10
N TYR A 75 -3.11 17.79 5.52
CA TYR A 75 -3.91 17.45 4.35
C TYR A 75 -3.59 18.47 3.26
N ARG A 76 -2.76 18.07 2.28
CA ARG A 76 -2.20 19.01 1.31
C ARG A 76 -1.53 20.20 2.01
N ASP A 77 -2.00 21.40 1.72
CA ASP A 77 -1.48 22.65 2.28
C ASP A 77 -2.09 23.02 3.63
N ARG A 78 -2.98 22.20 4.20
CA ARG A 78 -3.65 22.47 5.48
C ARG A 78 -3.00 21.68 6.61
N GLU A 79 -2.63 22.39 7.65
CA GLU A 79 -2.15 21.83 8.91
C GLU A 79 -3.22 21.99 9.99
N GLU A 80 -3.56 20.91 10.68
CA GLU A 80 -4.52 20.91 11.77
C GLU A 80 -3.98 20.11 12.97
N PRO A 81 -4.29 20.52 14.22
CA PRO A 81 -3.98 19.73 15.40
C PRO A 81 -4.61 18.33 15.28
N TYR A 82 -3.83 17.29 15.60
CA TYR A 82 -4.34 15.92 15.63
C TYR A 82 -4.47 15.46 17.07
N THR A 83 -5.69 15.13 17.51
CA THR A 83 -5.90 14.53 18.82
C THR A 83 -5.49 13.07 18.77
N PHE A 84 -4.23 12.81 19.10
CA PHE A 84 -3.71 11.46 19.24
C PHE A 84 -4.45 10.73 20.36
N THR A 85 -5.14 9.64 20.03
CA THR A 85 -5.76 8.76 21.03
C THR A 85 -5.00 7.45 21.16
N THR A 86 -4.76 6.77 20.05
CA THR A 86 -3.95 5.54 19.98
C THR A 86 -3.21 5.45 18.66
N VAL A 87 -2.14 4.65 18.60
CA VAL A 87 -1.37 4.42 17.37
C VAL A 87 -2.26 3.77 16.31
N GLU A 88 -3.12 2.83 16.71
CA GLU A 88 -4.04 2.11 15.82
C GLU A 88 -5.01 3.08 15.12
N LYS A 89 -5.56 4.05 15.86
CA LYS A 89 -6.46 5.06 15.29
C LYS A 89 -5.72 6.00 14.34
N MET A 90 -4.50 6.42 14.69
CA MET A 90 -3.67 7.26 13.82
C MET A 90 -3.35 6.56 12.50
N VAL A 91 -2.95 5.29 12.56
CA VAL A 91 -2.70 4.49 11.36
C VAL A 91 -3.99 4.31 10.55
N ALA A 92 -5.14 4.07 11.20
CA ALA A 92 -6.43 3.97 10.51
C ALA A 92 -6.84 5.29 9.82
N ASP A 93 -6.67 6.44 10.47
CA ASP A 93 -6.97 7.76 9.93
C ASP A 93 -6.04 8.14 8.76
N PHE A 94 -4.77 7.75 8.84
CA PHE A 94 -3.78 7.93 7.77
C PHE A 94 -4.07 7.04 6.56
N THR A 95 -4.33 5.75 6.80
CA THR A 95 -4.56 4.74 5.75
C THR A 95 -5.93 4.83 5.11
N ARG A 96 -6.86 5.67 5.60
CA ARG A 96 -8.20 5.82 5.01
C ARG A 96 -8.19 6.16 3.51
N LYS A 97 -7.15 6.83 2.99
CA LYS A 97 -6.96 7.02 1.54
C LYS A 97 -6.45 5.77 0.81
N GLU A 98 -5.60 4.96 1.44
CA GLU A 98 -5.26 3.62 0.91
C GLU A 98 -6.52 2.74 0.84
N ARG A 99 -7.45 2.87 1.80
CA ARG A 99 -8.71 2.12 1.82
C ARG A 99 -9.69 2.50 0.68
N GLU A 100 -9.51 3.67 0.07
CA GLU A 100 -10.25 4.05 -1.15
C GLU A 100 -9.68 3.36 -2.40
N MET A 101 -8.45 2.82 -2.34
CA MET A 101 -7.86 2.06 -3.43
C MET A 101 -8.41 0.64 -3.45
N ASN A 102 -8.85 0.20 -4.62
CA ASN A 102 -9.28 -1.16 -4.83
C ASN A 102 -8.04 -2.07 -4.94
N LYS A 103 -7.61 -2.64 -3.82
CA LYS A 103 -6.42 -3.48 -3.72
C LYS A 103 -6.80 -4.95 -3.88
N LEU A 104 -6.05 -5.66 -4.73
CA LEU A 104 -6.11 -7.11 -4.78
C LEU A 104 -4.89 -7.69 -4.07
N ASN A 105 -5.13 -8.43 -2.98
CA ASN A 105 -4.08 -9.09 -2.23
C ASN A 105 -3.80 -10.46 -2.86
N VAL A 106 -2.59 -10.64 -3.37
CA VAL A 106 -2.11 -11.84 -4.04
C VAL A 106 -1.17 -12.61 -3.12
N HIS A 107 -1.48 -13.87 -2.86
CA HIS A 107 -0.76 -14.70 -1.90
C HIS A 107 -0.13 -15.90 -2.60
N VAL A 108 1.00 -16.37 -2.07
CA VAL A 108 1.44 -17.76 -2.25
C VAL A 108 1.23 -18.48 -0.92
N GLY A 109 0.42 -19.55 -0.91
CA GLY A 109 0.12 -20.25 0.34
C GLY A 109 -0.89 -21.37 0.21
N THR A 110 -1.28 -21.90 1.36
CA THR A 110 -2.12 -23.09 1.49
C THR A 110 -3.58 -22.73 1.78
N VAL A 111 -4.44 -23.76 1.72
CA VAL A 111 -5.83 -23.65 2.17
C VAL A 111 -5.94 -23.26 3.65
N ARG A 112 -4.96 -23.64 4.49
CA ARG A 112 -4.92 -23.24 5.90
C ARG A 112 -4.74 -21.73 6.03
N ASP A 113 -3.80 -21.14 5.28
CA ASP A 113 -3.54 -19.70 5.30
C ASP A 113 -4.77 -18.91 4.83
N MET A 114 -5.51 -19.45 3.84
CA MET A 114 -6.80 -18.90 3.43
C MET A 114 -7.83 -18.94 4.58
N GLY A 115 -7.91 -20.07 5.30
CA GLY A 115 -8.77 -20.23 6.46
C GLY A 115 -8.43 -19.26 7.60
N ASP A 116 -7.13 -19.03 7.85
CA ASP A 116 -6.67 -18.11 8.89
C ASP A 116 -7.04 -16.66 8.55
N ARG A 117 -6.91 -16.26 7.28
CA ARG A 117 -7.40 -14.94 6.81
C ARG A 117 -8.91 -14.81 6.97
N PHE A 118 -9.67 -15.85 6.61
CA PHE A 118 -11.12 -15.85 6.77
C PHE A 118 -11.54 -15.68 8.25
N VAL A 119 -10.93 -16.42 9.16
CA VAL A 119 -11.21 -16.30 10.61
C VAL A 119 -10.83 -14.91 11.13
N ASN A 120 -9.71 -14.35 10.67
CA ASN A 120 -9.30 -12.99 11.04
C ASN A 120 -10.29 -11.93 10.55
N ALA A 121 -10.71 -12.01 9.28
CA ALA A 121 -11.72 -11.14 8.68
C ALA A 121 -13.05 -11.21 9.47
N TRP A 122 -13.49 -12.41 9.83
CA TRP A 122 -14.70 -12.63 10.62
C TRP A 122 -14.64 -11.91 11.96
N LYS A 123 -13.55 -12.08 12.71
CA LYS A 123 -13.39 -11.45 14.04
C LYS A 123 -13.36 -9.93 13.98
N ARG A 124 -12.71 -9.35 12.96
CA ARG A 124 -12.70 -7.90 12.71
C ARG A 124 -14.11 -7.39 12.41
N ALA A 125 -14.85 -8.11 11.55
CA ALA A 125 -16.24 -7.76 11.26
C ALA A 125 -17.14 -7.82 12.51
N GLU A 126 -16.98 -8.84 13.37
CA GLU A 126 -17.70 -8.93 14.65
C GLU A 126 -17.36 -7.77 15.61
N ALA A 127 -16.12 -7.28 15.57
CA ALA A 127 -15.68 -6.12 16.35
C ALA A 127 -16.18 -4.77 15.80
N GLY A 128 -16.83 -4.77 14.62
CA GLY A 128 -17.36 -3.57 13.98
C GLY A 128 -16.38 -2.88 13.02
N ASP A 129 -15.26 -3.52 12.68
CA ASP A 129 -14.33 -2.98 11.68
C ASP A 129 -14.94 -3.05 10.27
N GLU A 130 -14.62 -2.05 9.44
CA GLU A 130 -14.92 -2.12 8.00
C GLU A 130 -13.96 -3.10 7.32
N VAL A 131 -14.48 -4.27 6.92
CA VAL A 131 -13.73 -5.30 6.20
C VAL A 131 -14.12 -5.30 4.72
N LYS A 132 -13.24 -4.75 3.89
CA LYS A 132 -13.34 -4.78 2.42
C LYS A 132 -12.02 -5.26 1.85
N GLU A 133 -11.89 -6.57 1.68
CA GLU A 133 -10.66 -7.19 1.20
C GLU A 133 -10.95 -8.24 0.14
N ARG A 134 -10.13 -8.26 -0.90
CA ARG A 134 -10.16 -9.28 -1.95
C ARG A 134 -8.82 -9.99 -1.99
N HIS A 135 -8.87 -11.31 -2.04
CA HIS A 135 -7.70 -12.18 -2.03
C HIS A 135 -7.70 -13.12 -3.24
N VAL A 136 -6.53 -13.30 -3.85
CA VAL A 136 -6.22 -14.40 -4.77
C VAL A 136 -5.06 -15.18 -4.17
N THR A 137 -5.12 -16.50 -4.16
CA THR A 137 -4.06 -17.36 -3.63
C THR A 137 -3.60 -18.31 -4.70
N PHE A 138 -2.30 -18.32 -4.95
CA PHE A 138 -1.58 -19.32 -5.71
C PHE A 138 -0.98 -20.31 -4.71
N PHE A 139 -0.97 -21.60 -5.03
CA PHE A 139 -0.44 -22.61 -4.10
C PHE A 139 1.08 -22.69 -4.14
N THR A 140 1.68 -22.24 -5.25
CA THR A 140 3.13 -22.21 -5.41
C THR A 140 3.61 -20.91 -6.06
N TRP A 141 4.91 -20.66 -5.91
CA TRP A 141 5.59 -19.54 -6.56
C TRP A 141 5.59 -19.68 -8.09
N GLU A 142 5.68 -20.91 -8.60
CA GLU A 142 5.64 -21.22 -10.03
C GLU A 142 4.27 -20.85 -10.62
N GLU A 143 3.18 -21.14 -9.92
CA GLU A 143 1.83 -20.75 -10.36
C GLU A 143 1.68 -19.23 -10.43
N LEU A 144 2.15 -18.51 -9.39
CA LEU A 144 2.12 -17.06 -9.36
C LEU A 144 2.93 -16.44 -10.51
N THR A 145 4.17 -16.88 -10.69
CA THR A 145 5.07 -16.32 -11.72
C THR A 145 4.65 -16.69 -13.13
N ALA A 146 4.01 -17.85 -13.32
CA ALA A 146 3.36 -18.19 -14.58
C ALA A 146 2.15 -17.28 -14.87
N ALA A 147 1.38 -16.90 -13.85
CA ALA A 147 0.24 -16.00 -14.01
C ALA A 147 0.64 -14.53 -14.26
N LEU A 148 1.73 -14.06 -13.63
CA LEU A 148 2.17 -12.65 -13.67
C LEU A 148 3.44 -12.42 -14.49
N THR A 149 3.50 -12.97 -15.70
CA THR A 149 4.63 -12.69 -16.62
C THR A 149 4.70 -11.19 -16.98
N PRO A 150 5.87 -10.67 -17.43
CA PRO A 150 6.00 -9.26 -17.82
C PRO A 150 4.94 -8.80 -18.84
N LYS A 151 4.59 -9.66 -19.80
CA LYS A 151 3.58 -9.36 -20.83
C LYS A 151 2.15 -9.36 -20.30
N ARG A 152 1.88 -10.13 -19.25
CA ARG A 152 0.59 -10.13 -18.56
C ARG A 152 0.47 -8.92 -17.63
N LEU A 153 1.55 -8.52 -16.95
CA LEU A 153 1.59 -7.27 -16.18
C LEU A 153 1.39 -6.03 -17.06
N GLU A 154 1.99 -6.00 -18.26
CA GLU A 154 1.75 -4.94 -19.25
C GLU A 154 0.26 -4.86 -19.64
N LEU A 155 -0.36 -6.02 -19.91
CA LEU A 155 -1.77 -6.13 -20.23
C LEU A 155 -2.66 -5.66 -19.07
N LEU A 156 -2.39 -6.09 -17.83
CA LEU A 156 -3.14 -5.64 -16.64
C LEU A 156 -3.05 -4.13 -16.46
N ARG A 157 -1.86 -3.52 -16.62
CA ARG A 157 -1.70 -2.06 -16.54
C ARG A 157 -2.50 -1.31 -17.61
N HIS A 158 -2.62 -1.87 -18.81
CA HIS A 158 -3.48 -1.29 -19.84
C HIS A 158 -4.96 -1.40 -19.47
N LEU A 159 -5.41 -2.61 -19.07
CA LEU A 159 -6.80 -2.84 -18.66
C LEU A 159 -7.22 -2.05 -17.41
N HIS A 160 -6.28 -1.72 -16.52
CA HIS A 160 -6.54 -0.85 -15.38
C HIS A 160 -6.80 0.59 -15.81
N ARG A 161 -6.00 1.13 -16.72
CA ARG A 161 -6.11 2.53 -17.17
C ARG A 161 -7.35 2.78 -18.03
N GLU A 162 -7.65 1.89 -18.96
CA GLU A 162 -8.63 2.15 -20.03
C GLU A 162 -9.70 1.04 -20.14
N GLY A 163 -9.39 -0.16 -19.66
CA GLY A 163 -10.15 -1.37 -19.99
C GLY A 163 -10.04 -1.72 -21.48
N ALA A 164 -10.84 -2.67 -21.95
CA ALA A 164 -10.96 -2.97 -23.38
C ALA A 164 -12.35 -3.52 -23.70
N GLU A 165 -12.95 -3.08 -24.81
CA GLU A 165 -14.29 -3.51 -25.24
C GLU A 165 -14.33 -4.98 -25.73
N SER A 166 -13.17 -5.57 -26.04
CA SER A 166 -13.02 -6.98 -26.40
C SER A 166 -11.54 -7.40 -26.40
N ILE A 167 -11.29 -8.71 -26.46
CA ILE A 167 -9.93 -9.26 -26.65
C ILE A 167 -9.33 -8.77 -27.97
N ASN A 168 -10.14 -8.62 -29.03
CA ASN A 168 -9.66 -8.14 -30.33
C ASN A 168 -9.22 -6.67 -30.26
N ALA A 169 -10.02 -5.82 -29.61
CA ALA A 169 -9.67 -4.41 -29.37
C ALA A 169 -8.37 -4.32 -28.55
N LEU A 170 -8.27 -5.09 -27.47
CA LEU A 170 -7.06 -5.16 -26.64
C LEU A 170 -5.82 -5.57 -27.45
N ALA A 171 -5.93 -6.60 -28.28
CA ALA A 171 -4.83 -7.08 -29.12
C ALA A 171 -4.35 -6.01 -30.11
N LYS A 172 -5.29 -5.27 -30.72
CA LYS A 172 -4.98 -4.15 -31.61
C LYS A 172 -4.29 -3.00 -30.88
N THR A 173 -4.80 -2.60 -29.72
CA THR A 173 -4.22 -1.48 -28.95
C THR A 173 -2.82 -1.80 -28.45
N LEU A 174 -2.56 -3.06 -28.06
CA LEU A 174 -1.23 -3.49 -27.63
C LEU A 174 -0.27 -3.81 -28.79
N ASP A 175 -0.73 -3.78 -30.04
CA ASP A 175 0.01 -4.26 -31.22
C ASP A 175 0.57 -5.69 -31.03
N ARG A 176 -0.31 -6.61 -30.61
CA ARG A 176 0.04 -8.00 -30.27
C ARG A 176 -0.82 -9.01 -31.01
N ASP A 177 -0.25 -10.19 -31.24
CA ASP A 177 -0.97 -11.33 -31.81
C ASP A 177 -2.21 -11.69 -31.00
N TYR A 178 -3.36 -11.80 -31.68
CA TYR A 178 -4.66 -12.06 -31.05
C TYR A 178 -4.67 -13.34 -30.24
N LYS A 179 -4.08 -14.43 -30.77
CA LYS A 179 -4.10 -15.74 -30.09
C LYS A 179 -3.34 -15.67 -28.77
N ARG A 180 -2.17 -15.03 -28.77
CA ARG A 180 -1.38 -14.80 -27.54
C ARG A 180 -2.11 -13.92 -26.52
N VAL A 181 -2.76 -12.84 -26.98
CA VAL A 181 -3.55 -11.96 -26.09
C VAL A 181 -4.75 -12.71 -25.52
N HIS A 182 -5.41 -13.53 -26.32
CA HIS A 182 -6.51 -14.38 -25.83
C HIS A 182 -6.01 -15.34 -24.74
N GLU A 183 -4.92 -16.06 -24.97
CA GLU A 183 -4.31 -16.97 -23.97
C GLU A 183 -3.95 -16.23 -22.68
N ASP A 184 -3.41 -15.02 -22.77
CA ASP A 184 -3.10 -14.18 -21.62
C ASP A 184 -4.35 -13.73 -20.86
N VAL A 185 -5.38 -13.26 -21.56
CA VAL A 185 -6.66 -12.87 -20.96
C VAL A 185 -7.30 -14.06 -20.25
N THR A 186 -7.35 -15.24 -20.89
CA THR A 186 -7.90 -16.45 -20.27
C THR A 186 -7.16 -16.81 -18.98
N ALA A 187 -5.82 -16.77 -18.99
CA ALA A 187 -5.05 -17.11 -17.80
C ALA A 187 -5.25 -16.10 -16.66
N LEU A 188 -5.29 -14.81 -16.96
CA LEU A 188 -5.49 -13.75 -15.97
C LEU A 188 -6.92 -13.72 -15.43
N GLU A 189 -7.91 -13.99 -16.27
CA GLU A 189 -9.33 -14.12 -15.87
C GLU A 189 -9.53 -15.35 -14.97
N ALA A 190 -8.92 -16.50 -15.32
CA ALA A 190 -8.95 -17.70 -14.48
C ALA A 190 -8.28 -17.49 -13.11
N ALA A 191 -7.21 -16.69 -13.06
CA ALA A 191 -6.56 -16.29 -11.81
C ALA A 191 -7.34 -15.22 -11.02
N GLY A 192 -8.45 -14.68 -11.55
CA GLY A 192 -9.25 -13.64 -10.90
C GLY A 192 -8.64 -12.24 -10.93
N LEU A 193 -7.63 -12.02 -11.79
CA LEU A 193 -6.90 -10.75 -11.96
C LEU A 193 -7.60 -9.80 -12.94
N ILE A 194 -8.43 -10.34 -13.84
CA ILE A 194 -9.28 -9.58 -14.77
C ILE A 194 -10.75 -9.82 -14.41
N VAL A 195 -11.57 -8.79 -14.58
CA VAL A 195 -13.03 -8.87 -14.53
C VAL A 195 -13.59 -8.63 -15.93
N ARG A 196 -14.59 -9.44 -16.30
CA ARG A 196 -15.32 -9.32 -17.56
C ARG A 196 -16.78 -8.99 -17.31
N GLU A 197 -17.25 -7.92 -17.92
CA GLU A 197 -18.66 -7.49 -17.91
C GLU A 197 -19.18 -7.50 -19.35
N GLY A 198 -19.95 -8.53 -19.70
CA GLY A 198 -20.28 -8.82 -21.10
C GLY A 198 -19.02 -9.10 -21.92
N ASN A 199 -18.69 -8.22 -22.86
CA ASN A 199 -17.45 -8.31 -23.65
C ASN A 199 -16.33 -7.40 -23.12
N ARG A 200 -16.64 -6.46 -22.22
CA ARG A 200 -15.68 -5.49 -21.71
C ARG A 200 -14.79 -6.15 -20.66
N LEU A 201 -13.49 -5.96 -20.83
CA LEU A 201 -12.42 -6.42 -19.95
C LEU A 201 -11.92 -5.26 -19.11
N SER A 202 -11.65 -5.50 -17.84
CA SER A 202 -11.02 -4.52 -16.96
C SER A 202 -10.14 -5.21 -15.91
N ALA A 203 -9.17 -4.46 -15.38
CA ALA A 203 -8.46 -4.81 -14.15
C ALA A 203 -8.79 -3.72 -13.13
N PRO A 204 -9.87 -3.88 -12.34
CA PRO A 204 -10.40 -2.79 -11.50
C PRO A 204 -9.54 -2.51 -10.26
N TRP A 205 -8.31 -3.03 -10.21
CA TRP A 205 -7.42 -2.95 -9.06
C TRP A 205 -6.40 -1.84 -9.25
N ASP A 206 -6.27 -0.93 -8.27
CA ASP A 206 -5.25 0.10 -8.26
C ASP A 206 -3.86 -0.46 -7.91
N SER A 207 -3.83 -1.55 -7.15
CA SER A 207 -2.58 -2.24 -6.79
C SER A 207 -2.79 -3.74 -6.61
N LEU A 208 -1.74 -4.49 -6.98
CA LEU A 208 -1.56 -5.89 -6.61
C LEU A 208 -0.51 -5.92 -5.50
N ALA A 209 -0.90 -6.32 -4.30
CA ALA A 209 0.05 -6.51 -3.21
C ALA A 209 0.35 -7.99 -3.05
N THR A 210 1.61 -8.33 -2.85
CA THR A 210 2.06 -9.70 -2.68
C THR A 210 3.01 -9.78 -1.50
N ASP A 211 2.68 -10.67 -0.57
CA ASP A 211 3.57 -11.09 0.50
C ASP A 211 4.18 -12.43 0.12
N VAL A 212 5.50 -12.49 0.07
CA VAL A 212 6.26 -13.70 -0.24
C VAL A 212 7.22 -13.95 0.92
N ALA A 213 7.03 -15.06 1.62
CA ALA A 213 8.03 -15.53 2.58
C ALA A 213 9.20 -16.17 1.82
N LEU A 214 10.43 -15.79 2.18
CA LEU A 214 11.69 -16.32 1.61
C LEU A 214 12.23 -17.48 2.45
#